data_AF-A0A7K1NJK2-F1
#
_entry.id   AF-A0A7K1NJK2-F1
#
_cell.length_a   1.000
_cell.length_b   1.000
_cell.length_c   1.000
_cell.angle_alpha   90.00
_cell.angle_beta   90.00
_cell.angle_gamma   90.00
#
_symmetry.space_group_name_H-M   'P 1'
#
loop_
_entity.id
_entity.type
_entity.pdbx_description
1 polymer ?
#
loop_
_entity_poly.entity_id
_entity_poly.type
_entity_poly.pdbx_seq_one_letter_code
_entity_poly.pdbx_strand_id
1 'polypeptide(L)'
;MWDDIFGKPGGGAFDVVPRALETPFIDHRADAALDASRLRGEITCAVQQQIMEQFVPFTGQSAGMIGKILPARVIVQRFIEQATTALQTTSRIIG
;
A
#
# COMPACT_ATOMS: atom_id res chain seq x y z
N MET A 1 4.97 -15.42 -5.27
CA MET A 1 4.95 -14.21 -6.13
C MET A 1 5.83 -13.10 -5.56
N TRP A 2 5.54 -12.50 -4.40
CA TRP A 2 6.28 -11.32 -3.93
C TRP A 2 7.78 -11.58 -3.74
N ASP A 3 8.12 -12.67 -3.06
CA ASP A 3 9.52 -13.13 -2.92
C ASP A 3 10.20 -13.43 -4.25
N ASP A 4 9.44 -13.91 -5.25
CA ASP A 4 9.96 -14.24 -6.57
C ASP A 4 10.28 -12.97 -7.38
N ILE A 5 9.61 -11.86 -7.09
CA ILE A 5 9.75 -10.59 -7.81
C ILE A 5 10.74 -9.66 -7.12
N PHE A 6 10.61 -9.46 -5.81
CA PHE A 6 11.39 -8.48 -5.04
C PHE A 6 12.62 -9.08 -4.34
N GLY A 7 12.72 -10.41 -4.30
CA GLY A 7 13.73 -11.12 -3.53
C GLY A 7 13.42 -11.09 -2.02
N LYS A 8 13.94 -12.10 -1.30
CA LYS A 8 13.79 -12.15 0.15
C LYS A 8 14.67 -11.07 0.81
N PRO A 9 14.15 -10.29 1.76
CA PRO A 9 14.99 -9.40 2.55
C PRO A 9 16.04 -10.21 3.31
N GLY A 10 17.30 -9.77 3.27
CA GLY A 10 18.41 -10.46 3.94
C GLY A 10 18.30 -10.44 5.47
N GLY A 11 18.95 -11.38 6.15
CA GLY A 11 19.15 -11.33 7.60
C GLY A 11 18.03 -11.87 8.50
N GLY A 12 17.18 -12.78 8.01
CA GLY A 12 16.10 -13.36 8.81
C GLY A 12 14.90 -12.45 9.01
N ALA A 13 14.74 -11.47 8.12
CA ALA A 13 13.53 -10.66 8.05
C ALA A 13 12.29 -11.54 7.83
N PHE A 14 11.17 -11.14 8.44
CA PHE A 14 9.89 -11.82 8.27
C PHE A 14 9.48 -11.82 6.80
N ASP A 15 8.81 -12.90 6.38
CA ASP A 15 8.10 -12.93 5.10
C ASP A 15 7.07 -11.78 5.09
N VAL A 16 7.19 -10.88 4.11
CA VAL A 16 6.28 -9.73 3.98
C VAL A 16 5.50 -9.89 2.69
N VAL A 17 4.19 -10.07 2.84
CA VAL A 17 3.23 -10.03 1.75
C VAL A 17 2.62 -8.62 1.73
N PRO A 18 3.12 -7.69 0.89
CA PRO A 18 2.58 -6.35 0.84
C PRO A 18 1.15 -6.37 0.28
N ARG A 19 0.31 -5.46 0.81
CA ARG A 19 -1.01 -5.18 0.26
C ARG A 19 -0.89 -4.10 -0.80
N ALA A 20 -1.53 -4.32 -1.94
CA ALA A 20 -1.64 -3.37 -3.03
C ALA A 20 -3.09 -3.31 -3.52
N LEU A 21 -3.47 -2.24 -4.23
CA LEU A 21 -4.69 -2.24 -5.04
C LEU A 21 -4.56 -3.29 -6.15
N GLU A 22 -5.71 -3.76 -6.63
CA GLU A 22 -5.75 -4.60 -7.82
C GLU A 22 -5.30 -3.81 -9.05
N THR A 23 -4.42 -4.41 -9.83
CA THR A 23 -3.91 -3.92 -11.11
C THR A 23 -3.83 -5.10 -12.07
N PRO A 24 -3.75 -4.88 -13.39
CA PRO A 24 -3.53 -5.96 -14.34
C PRO A 24 -2.29 -6.81 -14.01
N PHE A 25 -1.21 -6.18 -13.53
CA PHE A 25 -0.01 -6.87 -13.07
C PHE A 25 -0.27 -7.79 -11.86
N ILE A 26 -1.07 -7.30 -10.90
CA ILE A 26 -1.47 -8.02 -9.70
C ILE A 26 -2.44 -9.17 -9.99
N ASP A 27 -3.26 -9.06 -11.02
CA ASP A 27 -4.24 -10.09 -11.40
C ASP A 27 -3.57 -11.36 -11.98
N HIS A 28 -2.37 -11.22 -12.58
CA HIS A 28 -1.58 -12.32 -13.14
C HIS A 28 -0.87 -13.19 -12.08
N ARG A 29 -1.33 -13.15 -10.83
CA ARG A 29 -0.80 -13.89 -9.67
C ARG A 29 -0.76 -15.41 -9.88
N ALA A 30 -1.73 -15.96 -10.60
CA ALA A 30 -1.83 -17.40 -10.85
C ALA A 30 -0.66 -17.93 -11.69
N ASP A 31 -0.13 -17.11 -12.60
CA ASP A 31 0.95 -17.47 -13.52
C ASP A 31 2.35 -17.12 -12.99
N ALA A 32 2.42 -16.49 -11.82
CA ALA A 32 3.65 -15.91 -11.29
C ALA A 32 4.78 -16.93 -11.04
N ALA A 33 4.43 -18.19 -10.76
CA ALA A 33 5.42 -19.26 -10.59
C ALA A 33 6.07 -19.70 -11.92
N LEU A 34 5.37 -19.53 -13.05
CA LEU A 34 5.84 -19.89 -14.39
C LEU A 34 6.63 -18.74 -15.03
N ASP A 35 6.27 -17.50 -14.70
CA ASP A 35 6.76 -16.28 -15.37
C ASP A 35 7.57 -15.33 -14.47
N ALA A 36 8.10 -15.81 -13.33
CA ALA A 36 8.78 -14.99 -12.33
C ALA A 36 9.87 -14.05 -12.91
N SER A 37 10.65 -14.53 -13.87
CA SER A 37 11.70 -13.74 -14.54
C SER A 37 11.13 -12.55 -15.33
N ARG A 38 10.04 -12.78 -16.09
CA ARG A 38 9.33 -11.74 -16.84
C ARG A 38 8.76 -10.68 -15.90
N LEU A 39 8.04 -11.11 -14.86
CA LEU A 39 7.42 -10.21 -13.88
C LEU A 39 8.47 -9.36 -13.13
N ARG A 40 9.63 -9.95 -12.81
CA ARG A 40 10.76 -9.22 -12.21
C ARG A 40 11.33 -8.17 -13.19
N GLY A 41 11.43 -8.51 -14.47
CA GLY A 41 11.85 -7.58 -15.52
C GLY A 41 10.92 -6.38 -15.65
N GLU A 42 9.60 -6.62 -15.64
CA GLU A 42 8.57 -5.56 -15.68
C GLU A 42 8.68 -4.62 -14.49
N ILE A 43 8.81 -5.14 -13.27
CA ILE A 43 8.98 -4.32 -12.08
C ILE A 43 10.30 -3.53 -12.11
N THR A 44 11.39 -4.14 -12.55
CA THR A 44 12.68 -3.44 -12.68
C THR A 44 12.55 -2.28 -13.66
N CYS A 45 11.88 -2.49 -14.79
CA CYS A 45 11.59 -1.46 -15.79
C CYS A 45 10.71 -0.34 -15.20
N ALA A 46 9.65 -0.69 -14.47
CA ALA A 46 8.76 0.27 -13.83
C ALA A 46 9.46 1.13 -12.76
N VAL A 47 10.39 0.54 -12.00
CA VAL A 47 11.23 1.28 -11.04
C VAL A 47 12.13 2.27 -11.77
N GLN A 48 12.80 1.84 -12.85
CA GLN A 48 13.67 2.72 -13.65
C GLN A 48 12.91 3.89 -14.28
N GLN A 49 11.66 3.66 -14.67
CA GLN A 49 10.78 4.68 -15.24
C GLN A 49 10.02 5.50 -14.20
N GLN A 50 10.19 5.22 -12.90
CA GLN A 50 9.47 5.87 -11.80
C GLN A 50 7.94 5.79 -11.92
N ILE A 51 7.42 4.64 -12.36
CA ILE A 51 5.98 4.34 -12.51
C ILE A 51 5.56 3.08 -11.74
N MET A 52 6.33 2.69 -10.73
CA MET A 52 6.12 1.46 -9.96
C MET A 52 4.73 1.40 -9.32
N GLU A 53 4.19 2.55 -8.92
CA GLU A 53 2.85 2.69 -8.35
C GLU A 53 1.73 2.29 -9.32
N GLN A 54 1.98 2.28 -10.63
CA GLN A 54 1.01 1.81 -11.61
C GLN A 54 0.93 0.27 -11.67
N PHE A 55 2.01 -0.41 -11.28
CA PHE A 55 2.10 -1.87 -11.27
C PHE A 55 1.71 -2.42 -9.89
N VAL A 56 2.31 -1.88 -8.85
CA VAL A 56 2.16 -2.33 -7.46
C VAL A 56 1.85 -1.15 -6.52
N PRO A 57 0.64 -0.58 -6.61
CA PRO A 57 0.21 0.51 -5.73
C PRO A 57 0.03 0.02 -4.29
N PHE A 58 1.13 -0.02 -3.53
CA PHE A 58 1.11 -0.46 -2.14
C PHE A 58 0.22 0.44 -1.29
N THR A 59 -0.76 -0.15 -0.62
CA THR A 59 -1.73 0.61 0.16
C THR A 59 -2.43 -0.23 1.23
N GLY A 60 -2.97 0.46 2.23
CA GLY A 60 -3.83 -0.12 3.25
C GLY A 60 -5.30 -0.17 2.84
N GLN A 61 -6.13 -0.81 3.66
CA GLN A 61 -7.59 -0.86 3.44
C GLN A 61 -8.27 0.52 3.54
N SER A 62 -7.63 1.48 4.23
CA SER A 62 -8.13 2.85 4.36
C SER A 62 -8.07 3.65 3.04
N ALA A 63 -7.45 3.13 1.98
CA ALA A 63 -7.35 3.81 0.69
C ALA A 63 -8.73 4.22 0.14
N GLY A 64 -9.75 3.35 0.28
CA GLY A 64 -11.11 3.63 -0.17
C GLY A 64 -11.80 4.76 0.59
N MET A 65 -11.26 5.19 1.73
CA MET A 65 -11.76 6.33 2.52
C MET A 65 -11.16 7.67 2.06
N ILE A 66 -10.11 7.65 1.23
CA ILE A 66 -9.44 8.86 0.77
C ILE A 66 -10.23 9.47 -0.39
N GLY A 67 -11.06 10.46 -0.08
CA GLY A 67 -11.84 11.18 -1.10
C GLY A 67 -11.19 12.45 -1.65
N LYS A 68 -10.05 12.90 -1.10
CA LYS A 68 -9.40 14.17 -1.47
C LYS A 68 -7.88 14.08 -1.31
N ILE A 69 -7.16 14.71 -2.24
CA ILE A 69 -5.73 14.97 -2.12
C ILE A 69 -5.54 16.30 -1.38
N LEU A 70 -4.76 16.30 -0.31
CA LEU A 70 -4.57 17.44 0.58
C LEU A 70 -3.09 17.63 0.91
N PRO A 71 -2.65 18.87 1.21
CA PRO A 71 -1.32 19.09 1.77
C PRO A 71 -1.15 18.34 3.10
N ALA A 72 0.04 17.80 3.36
CA ALA A 72 0.32 17.03 4.58
C ALA A 72 -0.09 17.75 5.87
N ARG A 73 0.18 19.06 5.97
CA ARG A 73 -0.23 19.88 7.12
C ARG A 73 -1.73 19.85 7.38
N VAL A 74 -2.54 19.84 6.32
CA VAL A 74 -4.01 19.83 6.40
C VAL A 74 -4.51 18.45 6.85
N ILE A 75 -3.86 17.37 6.42
CA ILE A 75 -4.18 16.00 6.85
C ILE A 75 -3.95 15.87 8.36
N VAL A 76 -2.77 16.26 8.84
CA VAL A 76 -2.41 16.17 10.27
C VAL A 76 -3.35 17.01 11.12
N GLN A 77 -3.60 18.26 10.72
CA GLN A 77 -4.52 19.14 11.44
C GLN A 77 -5.92 18.51 11.57
N ARG A 78 -6.49 18.01 10.46
CA ARG A 78 -7.81 17.36 10.47
C ARG A 78 -7.84 16.12 11.34
N PHE A 79 -6.79 15.30 11.32
CA PHE A 79 -6.75 14.10 12.17
C PHE A 79 -6.78 14.45 13.65
N ILE A 80 -6.03 15.47 14.08
CA ILE A 80 -6.03 15.92 15.48
C ILE A 80 -7.43 16.42 15.86
N GLU A 81 -8.01 17.32 15.06
CA GLU A 81 -9.34 17.88 15.31
C GLU A 81 -10.43 16.79 15.40
N GLN A 82 -10.42 15.83 14.47
CA GLN A 82 -11.37 14.71 14.45
C GLN A 82 -11.18 13.77 15.65
N ALA A 83 -9.94 13.42 15.98
CA ALA A 83 -9.65 12.56 17.12
C ALA A 83 -10.09 13.19 18.45
N THR A 84 -9.77 14.48 18.66
CA THR A 84 -10.22 15.22 19.85
C THR A 84 -11.75 15.28 19.93
N THR A 85 -12.42 15.55 18.81
CA THR A 85 -13.89 15.60 18.76
C THR A 85 -14.52 14.23 19.10
N ALA A 86 -13.96 13.14 18.56
CA ALA A 86 -14.43 11.79 18.83
C ALA A 86 -14.29 11.42 20.31
N LEU A 87 -13.15 11.74 20.92
CA LEU A 87 -12.89 11.49 22.34
C LEU A 87 -13.83 12.31 23.24
N GLN A 88 -14.01 13.60 22.95
CA GLN A 88 -14.91 14.46 23.72
C GLN A 88 -16.37 14.01 23.61
N THR A 89 -16.82 13.64 22.41
CA THR A 89 -18.17 13.11 22.19
C THR A 89 -18.39 11.83 22.99
N THR A 90 -17.44 10.91 22.92
CA THR A 90 -17.50 9.64 23.67
C THR A 90 -17.54 9.89 25.17
N SER A 91 -16.69 10.79 25.69
CA SER A 91 -16.66 11.15 27.11
C SER A 91 -17.99 11.69 27.64
N ARG A 92 -18.77 12.41 26.81
CA ARG A 92 -20.11 12.91 27.19
C ARG A 92 -21.20 11.85 27.15
N ILE A 93 -20.98 10.75 26.43
CA ILE A 93 -21.94 9.64 26.32
C ILE A 93 -21.74 8.65 27.47
N ILE A 94 -20.49 8.48 27.92
CA ILE A 94 -20.14 7.52 28.99
C ILE A 94 -20.09 8.12 30.39
N GLY A 95 -20.20 9.45 30.53
CA GLY A 95 -20.26 10.17 31.80
C GLY A 95 -21.67 10.69 32.07
#